data_AF-A0A1Q7INK3-F1
#
_entry.id   AF-A0A1Q7INK3-F1
#
_cell.length_a   1.000
_cell.length_b   1.000
_cell.length_c   1.000
_cell.angle_alpha   90.00
_cell.angle_beta   90.00
_cell.angle_gamma   90.00
#
_symmetry.space_group_name_H-M   'P 1'
#
loop_
_entity.id
_entity.type
_entity.pdbx_description
1 polymer ?
#
loop_
_entity_poly.entity_id
_entity_poly.type
_entity_poly.pdbx_seq_one_letter_code
_entity_poly.pdbx_strand_id
1 'polypeptide(L)'
;MPYVITRLCTNDGACVEVCPVACIHTRPGAPQFYIDPDVCIDCEQCEIVCPVDAIFKDEDVPAEYADSIDANASFFRQNKAVVGPVIFETAWQMVHRAHAYARSVGIAVAVAVVDEAGTPIAVGRMDGAPPRTTELAVSKAYTAAAFHLATADLASQARQPWLRSLLVAHRGRLLPAAGGLVIFEGITIIGAIGVAGGSATDQDVLCCQAAFSVLETGGH
;
A
#
# COMPACT_ATOMS: atom_id res chain seq x y z
N MET A 1 11.68 14.97 9.43
CA MET A 1 11.87 14.04 10.57
C MET A 1 10.53 13.36 10.82
N PRO A 2 10.46 12.11 11.34
CA PRO A 2 9.18 11.40 11.39
C PRO A 2 8.22 11.99 12.42
N TYR A 3 6.93 11.74 12.19
CA TYR A 3 5.89 11.95 13.21
C TYR A 3 5.83 10.77 14.18
N VAL A 4 5.37 11.02 15.41
CA VAL A 4 5.35 10.07 16.53
C VAL A 4 3.97 10.09 17.18
N ILE A 5 3.36 8.90 17.32
CA ILE A 5 2.11 8.74 18.08
C ILE A 5 2.47 8.46 19.54
N THR A 6 2.00 9.32 20.45
CA THR A 6 2.22 9.18 21.89
C THR A 6 1.17 8.30 22.55
N ARG A 7 1.40 7.95 23.82
CA ARG A 7 0.45 7.22 24.68
C ARG A 7 -0.90 7.92 24.91
N LEU A 8 -1.10 9.13 24.38
CA LEU A 8 -2.40 9.82 24.37
C LEU A 8 -3.39 9.19 23.37
N CYS A 9 -2.91 8.38 22.42
CA CYS A 9 -3.73 7.76 21.39
C CYS A 9 -4.86 6.90 21.98
N THR A 10 -6.06 7.08 21.43
CA THR A 10 -7.29 6.35 21.83
C THR A 10 -7.70 5.27 20.81
N ASN A 11 -6.87 4.98 19.82
CA ASN A 11 -7.14 4.04 18.73
C ASN A 11 -8.37 4.37 17.87
N ASP A 12 -8.64 5.64 17.59
CA ASP A 12 -9.74 6.05 16.70
C ASP A 12 -9.44 5.75 15.22
N GLY A 13 -8.17 5.83 14.81
CA GLY A 13 -7.71 5.47 13.47
C GLY A 13 -7.83 6.57 12.40
N ALA A 14 -8.29 7.79 12.71
CA ALA A 14 -8.43 8.87 11.71
C ALA A 14 -7.12 9.20 10.99
N CYS A 15 -5.98 9.08 11.69
CA CYS A 15 -4.65 9.30 11.14
C CYS A 15 -4.27 8.29 10.03
N VAL A 16 -4.81 7.06 10.06
CA VAL A 16 -4.52 6.01 9.08
C VAL A 16 -5.07 6.41 7.71
N GLU A 17 -6.29 6.92 7.68
CA GLU A 17 -7.02 7.29 6.44
C GLU A 17 -6.37 8.45 5.68
N VAL A 18 -5.62 9.31 6.37
CA VAL A 18 -4.98 10.48 5.75
C VAL A 18 -3.49 10.28 5.47
N CYS A 19 -2.91 9.16 5.89
CA CYS A 19 -1.49 8.90 5.71
C CYS A 19 -1.19 8.61 4.22
N PRO A 20 -0.46 9.47 3.50
CA PRO A 20 -0.23 9.32 2.06
C PRO A 20 0.80 8.25 1.70
N VAL A 21 1.38 7.58 2.70
CA VAL A 21 2.35 6.48 2.56
C VAL A 21 1.99 5.29 3.43
N ALA A 22 0.76 5.28 3.97
CA ALA A 22 0.21 4.25 4.86
C ALA A 22 1.19 3.72 5.92
N CYS A 23 2.02 4.59 6.51
CA CYS A 23 3.05 4.19 7.47
C CYS A 23 2.50 3.99 8.90
N ILE A 24 1.19 4.04 9.09
CA ILE A 24 0.54 4.00 10.40
C ILE A 24 -0.13 2.64 10.59
N HIS A 25 0.35 1.88 11.57
CA HIS A 25 -0.14 0.53 11.82
C HIS A 25 -0.40 0.29 13.30
N THR A 26 -1.24 -0.71 13.59
CA THR A 26 -1.43 -1.27 14.92
C THR A 26 -1.62 -2.79 14.83
N ARG A 27 -1.79 -3.47 15.95
CA ARG A 27 -2.18 -4.89 16.00
C ARG A 27 -3.37 -5.08 16.93
N PRO A 28 -4.15 -6.16 16.75
CA PRO A 28 -5.14 -6.56 17.74
C PRO A 28 -4.53 -6.63 19.14
N GLY A 29 -5.11 -5.88 20.08
CA GLY A 29 -4.64 -5.81 21.47
C GLY A 29 -3.47 -4.86 21.74
N ALA A 30 -2.92 -4.18 20.73
CA ALA A 30 -1.95 -3.12 20.96
C ALA A 30 -2.63 -1.88 21.58
N PRO A 31 -1.95 -1.15 22.48
CA PRO A 31 -2.57 -0.04 23.21
C PRO A 31 -2.76 1.23 22.38
N GLN A 32 -2.08 1.38 21.25
CA GLN A 32 -2.11 2.56 20.39
C GLN A 32 -1.79 2.20 18.93
N PHE A 33 -1.94 3.16 18.02
CA PHE A 33 -1.30 3.14 16.72
C PHE A 33 0.17 3.57 16.81
N TYR A 34 0.95 3.20 15.80
CA TYR A 34 2.37 3.51 15.69
C TYR A 34 2.70 3.96 14.25
N ILE A 35 3.57 4.96 14.13
CA ILE A 35 4.10 5.46 12.85
C ILE A 35 5.46 4.81 12.59
N ASP A 36 5.65 4.29 11.38
CA ASP A 36 6.92 3.78 10.91
C ASP A 36 7.87 4.95 10.57
N PRO A 37 8.94 5.18 11.36
CA PRO A 37 9.84 6.30 11.12
C PRO A 37 10.64 6.15 9.82
N ASP A 38 10.79 4.93 9.30
CA ASP A 38 11.54 4.68 8.05
C ASP A 38 10.71 4.99 6.81
N VAL A 39 9.38 5.05 6.94
CA VAL A 39 8.44 5.27 5.82
C VAL A 39 7.81 6.66 5.88
N CYS A 40 7.72 7.28 7.07
CA CYS A 40 7.12 8.60 7.24
C CYS A 40 7.79 9.67 6.35
N ILE A 41 6.98 10.40 5.59
CA ILE A 41 7.44 11.46 4.67
C ILE A 41 7.23 12.89 5.20
N ASP A 42 6.95 13.07 6.50
CA ASP A 42 6.85 14.39 7.14
C ASP A 42 5.82 15.32 6.47
N CYS A 43 4.60 14.81 6.24
CA CYS A 43 3.53 15.51 5.50
C CYS A 43 2.45 16.18 6.37
N GLU A 44 2.55 16.06 7.70
CA GLU A 44 1.69 16.69 8.72
C GLU A 44 0.20 16.27 8.75
N GLN A 45 -0.30 15.53 7.76
CA GLN A 45 -1.73 15.22 7.64
C GLN A 45 -2.29 14.48 8.87
N CYS A 46 -1.53 13.56 9.44
CA CYS A 46 -1.95 12.77 10.60
C CYS A 46 -2.11 13.61 11.87
N GLU A 47 -1.26 14.62 12.08
CA GLU A 47 -1.33 15.51 13.24
C GLU A 47 -2.62 16.33 13.20
N ILE A 48 -2.93 16.90 12.03
CA ILE A 48 -4.11 17.76 11.81
C ILE A 48 -5.43 17.05 12.11
N VAL A 49 -5.51 15.74 11.88
CA VAL A 49 -6.77 14.98 12.05
C VAL A 49 -6.89 14.25 13.38
N CYS A 50 -5.85 14.27 14.23
CA CYS A 50 -5.89 13.54 15.49
C CYS A 50 -6.88 14.21 16.46
N PRO A 51 -7.94 13.52 16.93
CA PRO A 51 -8.97 14.15 17.76
C PRO A 51 -8.53 14.44 19.20
N VAL A 52 -7.38 13.91 19.60
CA VAL A 52 -6.84 13.97 20.98
C VAL A 52 -5.41 14.50 21.02
N ASP A 53 -4.94 15.13 19.93
CA ASP A 53 -3.61 15.74 19.83
C ASP A 53 -2.48 14.80 20.28
N ALA A 54 -2.56 13.52 19.90
CA ALA A 54 -1.61 12.50 20.31
C ALA A 54 -0.37 12.40 19.42
N ILE A 55 -0.33 13.11 18.28
CA ILE A 55 0.68 12.96 17.25
C ILE A 55 1.53 14.22 17.19
N PHE A 56 2.85 14.08 17.32
CA PHE A 56 3.80 15.19 17.30
C PHE A 56 4.89 14.88 16.30
N LYS A 57 5.52 15.92 15.75
CA LYS A 57 6.84 15.74 15.11
C LYS A 57 7.84 15.31 16.17
N ASP A 58 8.77 14.41 15.85
CA ASP A 58 9.73 13.84 16.81
C ASP A 58 10.50 14.89 17.64
N GLU A 59 10.86 16.03 17.04
CA GLU A 59 11.51 17.16 17.72
C GLU A 59 10.59 17.95 18.67
N ASP A 60 9.28 17.86 18.47
CA ASP A 60 8.25 18.58 19.21
C ASP A 60 7.56 17.71 20.28
N VAL A 61 7.96 16.43 20.40
CA VAL A 61 7.42 15.51 21.41
C VAL A 61 7.72 16.06 22.82
N PRO A 62 6.69 16.31 23.65
CA PRO A 62 6.91 16.75 25.03
C PRO A 62 7.76 15.75 25.81
N ALA A 63 8.61 16.24 26.73
CA ALA A 63 9.55 15.41 27.47
C ALA A 63 8.89 14.23 28.23
N GLU A 64 7.64 14.40 28.67
CA GLU A 64 6.85 13.36 29.33
C GLU A 64 6.38 12.21 28.43
N TYR A 65 6.54 12.35 27.11
CA TYR A 65 6.22 11.36 26.08
C TYR A 65 7.44 11.00 25.23
N ALA A 66 8.66 11.40 25.62
CA ALA A 66 9.87 11.16 24.82
C ALA A 66 10.14 9.66 24.57
N ASP A 67 9.65 8.79 25.45
CA ASP A 67 9.66 7.33 25.29
C ASP A 67 8.85 6.84 24.07
N SER A 68 7.84 7.61 23.65
CA SER A 68 7.00 7.29 22.50
C SER A 68 7.79 7.28 21.19
N ILE A 69 8.89 8.03 21.09
CA ILE A 69 9.77 8.02 19.91
C ILE A 69 10.33 6.60 19.69
N ASP A 70 10.91 6.00 20.74
CA ASP A 70 11.43 4.64 20.62
C ASP A 70 10.29 3.61 20.53
N ALA A 71 9.16 3.82 21.21
CA ALA A 71 8.03 2.89 21.14
C ALA A 71 7.51 2.71 19.70
N ASN A 72 7.40 3.80 18.93
CA ASN A 72 7.01 3.76 17.52
C ASN A 72 8.02 2.96 16.70
N ALA A 73 9.31 3.29 16.80
CA ALA A 73 10.35 2.58 16.06
C ALA A 73 10.48 1.09 16.46
N SER A 74 10.41 0.80 17.76
CA SER A 74 10.47 -0.55 18.33
C SER A 74 9.30 -1.42 17.87
N PHE A 75 8.10 -0.85 17.72
CA PHE A 75 6.95 -1.60 17.17
C PHE A 75 7.25 -2.16 15.78
N PHE A 76 7.88 -1.40 14.88
CA PHE A 76 8.21 -1.91 13.55
C PHE A 76 9.43 -2.83 13.57
N ARG A 77 10.47 -2.53 14.36
CA ARG A 77 11.64 -3.40 14.50
C ARG A 77 11.30 -4.79 15.03
N GLN A 78 10.36 -4.89 15.96
CA GLN A 78 9.99 -6.16 16.58
C GLN A 78 9.03 -7.00 15.73
N ASN A 79 8.44 -6.42 14.69
CA ASN A 79 7.28 -7.05 14.05
C ASN A 79 7.23 -6.94 12.53
N LYS A 80 8.12 -6.18 11.89
CA LYS A 80 8.43 -6.42 10.48
C LYS A 80 9.08 -7.80 10.42
N ALA A 81 8.39 -8.74 9.80
CA ALA A 81 8.98 -10.04 9.52
C ALA A 81 10.17 -9.83 8.57
N VAL A 82 11.25 -10.59 8.76
CA VAL A 82 12.34 -10.64 7.77
C VAL A 82 11.87 -11.59 6.67
N VAL A 83 11.01 -11.07 5.80
CA VAL A 83 10.45 -11.78 4.65
C VAL A 83 10.98 -11.14 3.39
N GLY A 84 11.38 -11.99 2.46
CA GLY A 84 11.82 -11.56 1.13
C GLY A 84 10.61 -11.09 0.29
N PRO A 85 10.86 -10.63 -0.94
CA PRO A 85 9.80 -10.34 -1.88
C PRO A 85 8.88 -11.54 -2.08
N VAL A 86 7.65 -11.28 -2.51
CA VAL A 86 6.74 -12.33 -3.01
C VAL A 86 7.52 -13.25 -3.95
N ILE A 87 7.55 -14.55 -3.64
CA ILE A 87 8.25 -15.50 -4.49
C ILE A 87 7.55 -15.67 -5.83
N PHE A 88 8.32 -16.00 -6.88
CA PHE A 88 7.82 -16.13 -8.24
C PHE A 88 6.56 -17.02 -8.36
N GLU A 89 6.52 -18.16 -7.69
CA GLU A 89 5.40 -19.10 -7.78
C GLU A 89 4.11 -18.49 -7.22
N THR A 90 4.19 -17.83 -6.06
CA THR A 90 3.06 -17.10 -5.47
C THR A 90 2.60 -15.96 -6.39
N ALA A 91 3.53 -15.16 -6.90
CA ALA A 91 3.22 -14.08 -7.85
C ALA A 91 2.52 -14.60 -9.11
N TRP A 92 2.97 -15.73 -9.65
CA TRP A 92 2.37 -16.37 -10.82
C TRP A 92 0.95 -16.88 -10.52
N GLN A 93 0.75 -17.50 -9.36
CA GLN A 93 -0.57 -17.95 -8.92
C GLN A 93 -1.54 -16.78 -8.70
N MET A 94 -1.07 -15.65 -8.18
CA MET A 94 -1.87 -14.43 -8.06
C MET A 94 -2.36 -13.93 -9.42
N VAL A 95 -1.49 -13.94 -10.45
CA VAL A 95 -1.87 -13.61 -11.84
C VAL A 95 -2.98 -14.56 -12.33
N HIS A 96 -2.84 -15.87 -12.12
CA HIS A 96 -3.86 -16.85 -12.53
C HIS A 96 -5.20 -16.65 -11.82
N ARG A 97 -5.20 -16.36 -10.52
CA ARG A 97 -6.43 -16.12 -9.76
C ARG A 97 -7.14 -14.85 -10.21
N ALA A 98 -6.41 -13.76 -10.45
CA ALA A 98 -6.97 -12.54 -11.03
C ALA A 98 -7.58 -12.79 -12.43
N HIS A 99 -6.89 -13.53 -13.30
CA HIS A 99 -7.42 -13.91 -14.62
C HIS A 99 -8.65 -14.82 -14.53
N ALA A 100 -8.69 -15.75 -13.58
CA ALA A 100 -9.84 -16.63 -13.36
C ALA A 100 -11.08 -15.81 -12.95
N TYR A 101 -10.91 -14.84 -12.06
CA TYR A 101 -11.97 -13.91 -11.69
C TYR A 101 -12.42 -13.06 -12.89
N ALA A 102 -11.49 -12.44 -13.61
CA ALA A 102 -11.77 -11.66 -14.83
C ALA A 102 -12.57 -12.46 -15.86
N ARG A 103 -12.25 -13.74 -16.06
CA ARG A 103 -13.01 -14.64 -16.94
C ARG A 103 -14.43 -14.89 -16.44
N SER A 104 -14.62 -15.07 -15.13
CA SER A 104 -15.93 -15.32 -14.52
C SER A 104 -16.90 -14.14 -14.69
N VAL A 105 -16.39 -12.91 -14.77
CA VAL A 105 -17.17 -11.68 -14.98
C VAL A 105 -17.12 -11.15 -16.42
N GLY A 106 -16.55 -11.92 -17.36
CA GLY A 106 -16.59 -11.64 -18.79
C GLY A 106 -15.70 -10.48 -19.26
N ILE A 107 -14.60 -10.20 -18.57
CA ILE A 107 -13.63 -9.15 -18.96
C ILE A 107 -12.25 -9.75 -19.29
N ALA A 108 -11.45 -8.99 -20.03
CA ALA A 108 -10.07 -9.35 -20.36
C ALA A 108 -9.11 -8.28 -19.82
N VAL A 109 -8.18 -8.70 -18.95
CA VAL A 109 -7.29 -7.80 -18.21
C VAL A 109 -5.82 -8.16 -18.39
N ALA A 110 -4.93 -7.20 -18.08
CA ALA A 110 -3.55 -7.46 -17.72
C ALA A 110 -3.37 -7.38 -16.20
N VAL A 111 -2.47 -8.20 -15.69
CA VAL A 111 -2.13 -8.30 -14.27
C VAL A 111 -0.61 -8.25 -14.15
N ALA A 112 -0.10 -7.47 -13.20
CA ALA A 112 1.31 -7.38 -12.87
C ALA A 112 1.49 -7.54 -11.36
N VAL A 113 2.45 -8.36 -10.94
CA VAL A 113 2.91 -8.49 -9.56
C VAL A 113 4.35 -8.03 -9.52
N VAL A 114 4.67 -7.16 -8.57
CA VAL A 114 5.99 -6.55 -8.36
C VAL A 114 6.52 -6.87 -6.96
N ASP A 115 7.83 -6.82 -6.80
CA ASP A 115 8.49 -6.86 -5.48
C ASP A 115 8.25 -5.57 -4.69
N GLU A 116 8.77 -5.48 -3.47
CA GLU A 116 8.65 -4.32 -2.59
C GLU A 116 9.27 -3.04 -3.18
N ALA A 117 10.25 -3.18 -4.09
CA ALA A 117 10.86 -2.06 -4.81
C ALA A 117 10.06 -1.65 -6.07
N GLY A 118 8.99 -2.37 -6.40
CA GLY A 118 8.16 -2.14 -7.57
C GLY A 118 8.75 -2.70 -8.87
N THR A 119 9.69 -3.64 -8.80
CA THR A 119 10.23 -4.39 -9.94
C THR A 119 9.30 -5.55 -10.29
N PRO A 120 8.90 -5.73 -11.57
CA PRO A 120 8.02 -6.83 -11.96
C PRO A 120 8.62 -8.22 -11.69
N ILE A 121 7.85 -9.05 -10.99
CA ILE A 121 8.12 -10.49 -10.79
C ILE A 121 7.35 -11.32 -11.82
N ALA A 122 6.06 -11.01 -12.00
CA ALA A 122 5.17 -11.71 -12.91
C ALA A 122 4.22 -10.74 -13.62
N VAL A 123 4.09 -10.87 -14.93
CA VAL A 123 3.15 -10.07 -15.74
C VAL A 123 2.42 -10.98 -16.71
N GLY A 124 1.08 -10.93 -16.71
CA GLY A 124 0.23 -11.72 -17.59
C GLY A 124 -0.88 -10.89 -18.20
N ARG A 125 -0.99 -10.91 -19.54
CA ARG A 125 -2.07 -10.26 -20.28
C ARG A 125 -2.98 -11.31 -20.92
N MET A 126 -4.27 -11.24 -20.64
CA MET A 126 -5.27 -12.10 -21.28
C MET A 126 -5.40 -11.77 -22.77
N ASP A 127 -5.74 -12.78 -23.58
CA ASP A 127 -6.21 -12.54 -24.93
C ASP A 127 -7.45 -11.63 -24.92
N GLY A 128 -7.56 -10.74 -25.91
CA GLY A 128 -8.62 -9.73 -25.97
C GLY A 128 -8.39 -8.49 -25.09
N ALA A 129 -7.47 -8.52 -24.12
CA ALA A 129 -7.14 -7.32 -23.33
C ALA A 129 -6.40 -6.30 -24.21
N PRO A 130 -6.80 -5.00 -24.24
CA PRO A 130 -6.17 -4.02 -25.11
C PRO A 130 -4.67 -3.82 -24.83
N PRO A 131 -3.83 -3.48 -25.82
CA PRO A 131 -2.36 -3.44 -25.66
C PRO A 131 -1.86 -2.54 -24.52
N ARG A 132 -2.55 -1.42 -24.27
CA ARG A 132 -2.20 -0.48 -23.18
C ARG A 132 -2.31 -1.07 -21.77
N THR A 133 -3.06 -2.15 -21.58
CA THR A 133 -3.36 -2.70 -20.25
C THR A 133 -2.11 -3.19 -19.51
N THR A 134 -1.13 -3.76 -20.22
CA THR A 134 0.11 -4.26 -19.61
C THR A 134 0.84 -3.17 -18.84
N GLU A 135 1.10 -2.03 -19.51
CA GLU A 135 1.84 -0.93 -18.89
C GLU A 135 1.03 -0.29 -17.76
N LEU A 136 -0.30 -0.16 -17.93
CA LEU A 136 -1.16 0.36 -16.87
C LEU A 136 -1.15 -0.55 -15.63
N ALA A 137 -1.17 -1.87 -15.80
CA ALA A 137 -1.10 -2.83 -14.71
C ALA A 137 0.25 -2.74 -13.97
N VAL A 138 1.37 -2.67 -14.71
CA VAL A 138 2.70 -2.49 -14.13
C VAL A 138 2.80 -1.16 -13.38
N SER A 139 2.34 -0.06 -13.96
CA SER A 139 2.35 1.26 -13.31
C SER A 139 1.47 1.30 -12.06
N LYS A 140 0.30 0.66 -12.04
CA LYS A 140 -0.53 0.52 -10.83
C LYS A 140 0.18 -0.28 -9.74
N ALA A 141 0.80 -1.41 -10.09
CA ALA A 141 1.55 -2.23 -9.14
C ALA A 141 2.75 -1.45 -8.56
N TYR A 142 3.54 -0.81 -9.44
CA TYR A 142 4.66 0.06 -9.04
C TYR A 142 4.19 1.20 -8.14
N THR A 143 3.05 1.81 -8.43
CA THR A 143 2.50 2.91 -7.61
C THR A 143 2.10 2.42 -6.23
N ALA A 144 1.43 1.27 -6.14
CA ALA A 144 1.07 0.68 -4.86
C ALA A 144 2.33 0.32 -4.05
N ALA A 145 3.36 -0.25 -4.68
CA ALA A 145 4.64 -0.53 -4.00
C ALA A 145 5.35 0.76 -3.57
N ALA A 146 5.41 1.80 -4.41
CA ALA A 146 6.13 3.04 -4.09
C ALA A 146 5.48 3.87 -2.98
N PHE A 147 4.15 3.79 -2.85
CA PHE A 147 3.39 4.54 -1.85
C PHE A 147 2.89 3.69 -0.69
N HIS A 148 3.11 2.37 -0.73
CA HIS A 148 2.64 1.45 0.30
C HIS A 148 1.13 1.49 0.56
N LEU A 149 0.33 1.87 -0.45
CA LEU A 149 -1.12 2.01 -0.31
C LEU A 149 -1.88 1.67 -1.60
N ALA A 150 -3.20 1.50 -1.52
CA ALA A 150 -4.00 1.18 -2.68
C ALA A 150 -4.07 2.37 -3.65
N THR A 151 -3.87 2.13 -4.95
CA THR A 151 -3.84 3.23 -5.92
C THR A 151 -5.18 3.98 -6.07
N ALA A 152 -6.27 3.40 -5.55
CA ALA A 152 -7.56 4.06 -5.44
C ALA A 152 -7.51 5.26 -4.46
N ASP A 153 -6.75 5.16 -3.37
CA ASP A 153 -6.70 6.20 -2.34
C ASP A 153 -5.90 7.41 -2.85
N LEU A 154 -4.84 7.18 -3.63
CA LEU A 154 -4.10 8.23 -4.35
C LEU A 154 -4.94 8.92 -5.43
N ALA A 155 -5.94 8.25 -5.99
CA ALA A 155 -6.76 8.84 -7.06
C ALA A 155 -7.51 10.09 -6.57
N SER A 156 -7.93 10.10 -5.30
CA SER A 156 -8.54 11.27 -4.65
C SER A 156 -7.57 12.47 -4.57
N GLN A 157 -6.27 12.18 -4.47
CA GLN A 157 -5.21 13.16 -4.32
C GLN A 157 -4.53 13.52 -5.65
N ALA A 158 -4.99 12.97 -6.77
CA ALA A 158 -4.37 13.13 -8.10
C ALA A 158 -4.18 14.60 -8.55
N ARG A 159 -4.97 15.53 -7.98
CA ARG A 159 -4.87 16.97 -8.27
C ARG A 159 -3.92 17.73 -7.35
N GLN A 160 -3.45 17.12 -6.27
CA GLN A 160 -2.59 17.78 -5.31
C GLN A 160 -1.21 18.09 -5.93
N PRO A 161 -0.63 19.28 -5.66
CA PRO A 161 0.63 19.70 -6.27
C PRO A 161 1.79 18.72 -6.04
N TRP A 162 1.89 18.15 -4.84
CA TRP A 162 2.95 17.21 -4.49
C TRP A 162 2.92 15.96 -5.37
N LEU A 163 1.73 15.36 -5.58
CA LEU A 163 1.57 14.14 -6.38
C LEU A 163 1.80 14.43 -7.88
N ARG A 164 1.39 15.61 -8.36
CA ARG A 164 1.66 16.04 -9.74
C ARG A 164 3.15 16.19 -10.03
N SER A 165 3.91 16.73 -9.09
CA SER A 165 5.37 16.81 -9.22
C SER A 165 6.01 15.42 -9.30
N LEU A 166 5.56 14.48 -8.48
CA LEU A 166 6.05 13.10 -8.51
C LEU A 166 5.69 12.38 -9.81
N LEU A 167 4.49 12.57 -10.34
CA LEU A 167 4.09 11.99 -11.64
C LEU A 167 5.06 12.37 -12.77
N VAL A 168 5.50 13.64 -12.80
CA VAL A 168 6.48 14.14 -13.76
C VAL A 168 7.87 13.56 -13.46
N ALA A 169 8.31 13.59 -12.20
CA ALA A 169 9.63 13.08 -11.80
C ALA A 169 9.81 11.59 -12.10
N HIS A 170 8.77 10.79 -11.87
CA HIS A 170 8.74 9.36 -12.17
C HIS A 170 8.41 9.04 -13.63
N ARG A 171 8.43 10.04 -14.53
CA ARG A 171 8.24 9.88 -15.99
C ARG A 171 6.97 9.11 -16.34
N GLY A 172 5.88 9.34 -15.61
CA GLY A 172 4.59 8.69 -15.84
C GLY A 172 4.48 7.24 -15.38
N ARG A 173 5.47 6.69 -14.65
CA ARG A 173 5.36 5.35 -14.04
C ARG A 173 4.35 5.30 -12.90
N LEU A 174 4.11 6.43 -12.24
CA LEU A 174 3.09 6.53 -11.21
C LEU A 174 1.71 6.68 -11.86
N LEU A 175 0.74 5.90 -11.38
CA LEU A 175 -0.62 5.85 -11.88
C LEU A 175 -1.62 5.82 -10.71
N PRO A 176 -2.08 6.99 -10.25
CA PRO A 176 -3.06 7.13 -9.16
C PRO A 176 -4.47 6.84 -9.69
N ALA A 177 -4.71 5.58 -10.06
CA ALA A 177 -5.99 5.09 -10.54
C ALA A 177 -6.25 3.69 -9.97
N ALA A 178 -7.49 3.43 -9.55
CA ALA A 178 -7.89 2.18 -8.89
C ALA A 178 -7.44 0.93 -9.65
N GLY A 179 -7.08 -0.13 -8.90
CA GLY A 179 -6.63 -1.41 -9.45
C GLY A 179 -5.19 -1.78 -9.09
N GLY A 180 -4.52 -1.04 -8.21
CA GLY A 180 -3.25 -1.46 -7.59
C GLY A 180 -3.45 -1.65 -6.08
N LEU A 181 -3.01 -2.79 -5.55
CA LEU A 181 -3.07 -3.13 -4.12
C LEU A 181 -1.71 -3.61 -3.63
N VAL A 182 -1.41 -3.35 -2.36
CA VAL A 182 -0.15 -3.77 -1.71
C VAL A 182 -0.28 -5.19 -1.18
N ILE A 183 0.81 -5.95 -1.27
CA ILE A 183 0.90 -7.31 -0.76
C ILE A 183 1.62 -7.26 0.58
N PHE A 184 0.91 -7.63 1.64
CA PHE A 184 1.42 -7.65 3.01
C PHE A 184 1.65 -9.08 3.52
N GLU A 185 2.69 -9.23 4.33
CA GLU A 185 2.89 -10.36 5.23
C GLU A 185 3.03 -9.82 6.65
N GLY A 186 1.95 -9.96 7.43
CA GLY A 186 1.78 -9.24 8.69
C GLY A 186 1.73 -7.73 8.47
N ILE A 187 2.72 -7.00 9.00
CA ILE A 187 2.89 -5.55 8.79
C ILE A 187 4.01 -5.23 7.78
N THR A 188 4.56 -6.25 7.12
CA THR A 188 5.67 -6.11 6.18
C THR A 188 5.14 -6.07 4.77
N ILE A 189 5.64 -5.15 3.97
CA ILE A 189 5.33 -5.08 2.54
C ILE A 189 6.28 -5.99 1.80
N ILE A 190 5.73 -6.97 1.09
CA ILE A 190 6.50 -7.94 0.32
C ILE A 190 6.31 -7.77 -1.20
N GLY A 191 5.47 -6.82 -1.61
CA GLY A 191 5.25 -6.48 -3.01
C GLY A 191 3.95 -5.73 -3.25
N ALA A 192 3.55 -5.67 -4.52
CA ALA A 192 2.25 -5.11 -4.92
C ALA A 192 1.69 -5.84 -6.16
N ILE A 193 0.38 -5.76 -6.34
CA ILE A 193 -0.33 -6.24 -7.53
C ILE A 193 -1.06 -5.09 -8.20
N GLY A 194 -1.06 -5.08 -9.54
CA GLY A 194 -1.78 -4.13 -10.36
C GLY A 194 -2.57 -4.83 -11.46
N VAL A 195 -3.81 -4.40 -11.68
CA VAL A 195 -4.72 -4.92 -12.71
C VAL A 195 -5.24 -3.77 -13.57
N ALA A 196 -5.32 -4.01 -14.88
CA ALA A 196 -5.93 -3.06 -15.81
C ALA A 196 -6.70 -3.78 -16.93
N GLY A 197 -7.91 -3.32 -17.19
CA GLY A 197 -8.74 -3.82 -18.30
C GLY A 197 -10.22 -4.00 -17.96
N GLY A 198 -10.59 -3.77 -16.70
CA GLY A 198 -11.98 -3.70 -16.25
C GLY A 198 -12.80 -2.72 -17.09
N SER A 199 -14.05 -3.09 -17.36
CA SER A 199 -15.04 -2.26 -18.03
C SER A 199 -15.81 -1.38 -17.04
N ALA A 200 -15.90 -1.80 -15.77
CA ALA A 200 -16.42 -1.02 -14.66
C ALA A 200 -15.29 -0.58 -13.70
N THR A 201 -15.56 0.47 -12.93
CA THR A 201 -14.57 1.19 -12.12
C THR A 201 -13.91 0.35 -11.02
N ASP A 202 -14.62 -0.65 -10.51
CA ASP A 202 -14.21 -1.51 -9.39
C ASP A 202 -13.63 -2.86 -9.83
N GLN A 203 -13.84 -3.27 -11.09
CA GLN A 203 -13.46 -4.59 -11.58
C GLN A 203 -11.96 -4.88 -11.47
N ASP A 204 -11.11 -3.87 -11.73
CA ASP A 204 -9.67 -4.03 -11.56
C ASP A 204 -9.31 -4.33 -10.09
N VAL A 205 -9.99 -3.68 -9.13
CA VAL A 205 -9.78 -3.92 -7.69
C VAL A 205 -10.28 -5.31 -7.28
N LEU A 206 -11.45 -5.72 -7.77
CA LEU A 206 -12.01 -7.05 -7.49
C LEU A 206 -11.10 -8.17 -8.02
N CYS A 207 -10.44 -7.97 -9.17
CA CYS A 207 -9.43 -8.90 -9.68
C CYS A 207 -8.21 -8.98 -8.73
N CYS A 208 -7.73 -7.86 -8.20
CA CYS A 208 -6.66 -7.86 -7.20
C CYS A 208 -7.07 -8.60 -5.92
N GLN A 209 -8.28 -8.35 -5.42
CA GLN A 209 -8.81 -9.02 -4.23
C GLN A 209 -8.92 -10.54 -4.41
N ALA A 210 -9.38 -10.99 -5.58
CA ALA A 210 -9.42 -12.41 -5.91
C ALA A 210 -8.03 -13.06 -5.88
N ALA A 211 -6.97 -12.31 -6.24
CA ALA A 211 -5.60 -12.80 -6.20
C ALA A 211 -5.08 -13.07 -4.78
N PHE A 212 -5.56 -12.33 -3.77
CA PHE A 212 -5.11 -12.49 -2.39
C PHE A 212 -5.52 -13.82 -1.73
N SER A 213 -6.52 -14.52 -2.29
CA SER A 213 -6.87 -15.87 -1.85
C SER A 213 -5.70 -16.87 -1.88
N VAL A 214 -4.67 -16.60 -2.70
CA VAL A 214 -3.42 -17.39 -2.74
C VAL A 214 -2.66 -17.33 -1.41
N LEU A 215 -2.68 -16.18 -0.73
CA LEU A 215 -1.95 -15.98 0.52
C LEU A 215 -2.62 -16.67 1.70
N GLU A 216 -3.95 -16.75 1.68
CA GLU A 216 -4.74 -17.45 2.71
C GLU A 216 -4.51 -18.97 2.71
N THR A 217 -4.10 -19.54 1.56
CA THR A 217 -3.85 -20.98 1.42
C THR A 217 -2.43 -21.40 1.82
N GLY A 218 -1.53 -20.45 2.07
CA GLY A 218 -0.11 -20.69 2.38
C GLY A 218 0.27 -20.58 3.85
N GLY A 219 -0.68 -20.33 4.77
CA GLY A 219 -0.41 -20.18 6.20
C GLY A 219 -0.11 -21.50 6.90
N HIS A 220 1.16 -21.78 7.14
CA HIS A 220 1.66 -22.65 8.20
C HIS A 220 2.14 -21.83 9.38
#